data_AF-A0A2G2LH41-F1
#
_entry.id   AF-A0A2G2LH41-F1
#
_cell.length_a   1.000
_cell.length_b   1.000
_cell.length_c   1.000
_cell.angle_alpha   90.00
_cell.angle_beta   90.00
_cell.angle_gamma   90.00
#
_symmetry.space_group_name_H-M   'P 1'
#
loop_
_entity.id
_entity.type
_entity.pdbx_description
1 polymer ?
#
loop_
_entity_poly.entity_id
_entity_poly.type
_entity_poly.pdbx_seq_one_letter_code
_entity_poly.pdbx_strand_id
1 'polypeptide(L)'
;MSVEKSILEESTVYESHEDDKARKAPTLAGLIGQEEPQEEWEKNWKGMPEFDQENNPAFKKLIVTFASKEDYDDFAKLIDQPLTPKTKSIWHPKPDRVPNFMMRWIEDGE
;
A
#
# COMPACT_ATOMS: atom_id res chain seq x y z
N MET A 1 -49.55 13.31 8.39
CA MET A 1 -48.43 13.74 7.52
C MET A 1 -47.20 13.00 7.99
N SER A 2 -46.91 11.84 7.41
CA SER A 2 -45.67 11.10 7.69
C SER A 2 -44.63 11.55 6.68
N VAL A 3 -43.50 12.08 7.15
CA VAL A 3 -42.34 12.36 6.32
C VAL A 3 -41.40 11.18 6.48
N GLU A 4 -41.39 10.31 5.47
CA GLU A 4 -40.40 9.25 5.35
C GLU A 4 -39.05 9.91 5.06
N LYS A 5 -38.09 9.78 5.98
CA LYS A 5 -36.70 10.19 5.72
C LYS A 5 -36.11 9.18 4.77
N SER A 6 -35.94 9.58 3.51
CA SER A 6 -35.17 8.82 2.52
C SER A 6 -33.75 8.60 3.05
N ILE A 7 -33.39 7.34 3.23
CA ILE A 7 -32.02 6.91 3.51
C ILE A 7 -31.23 7.20 2.24
N LEU A 8 -30.38 8.23 2.30
CA LEU A 8 -29.44 8.55 1.23
C LEU A 8 -28.33 7.50 1.31
N GLU A 9 -28.40 6.45 0.50
CA GLU A 9 -27.26 5.58 0.29
C GLU A 9 -26.22 6.39 -0.50
N GLU A 10 -25.18 6.88 0.19
CA GLU A 10 -23.99 7.39 -0.47
C GLU A 10 -23.37 6.24 -1.25
N SER A 11 -23.62 6.22 -2.57
CA SER A 11 -22.93 5.33 -3.50
C SER A 11 -21.46 5.74 -3.52
N THR A 12 -20.66 5.16 -2.63
CA THR A 12 -19.20 5.26 -2.62
C THR A 12 -18.57 4.44 -3.75
N VAL A 13 -19.31 4.23 -4.84
CA VAL A 13 -18.72 3.87 -6.12
C VAL A 13 -18.10 5.16 -6.64
N TYR A 14 -16.80 5.31 -6.41
CA TYR A 14 -15.98 6.23 -7.18
C TYR A 14 -16.13 5.81 -8.63
N GLU A 15 -16.91 6.57 -9.40
CA GLU A 15 -16.86 6.51 -10.84
C GLU A 15 -15.50 7.10 -11.23
N SER A 16 -14.50 6.23 -11.31
CA SER A 16 -13.23 6.55 -11.94
C SER A 16 -13.53 7.01 -13.35
N HIS A 17 -13.59 8.33 -13.56
CA HIS A 17 -13.62 8.96 -14.88
C HIS A 17 -12.26 8.77 -15.56
N GLU A 18 -11.82 7.53 -15.74
CA GLU A 18 -10.61 7.20 -16.47
C GLU A 18 -10.80 5.88 -17.20
N ASP A 19 -11.75 5.87 -18.14
CA ASP A 19 -11.73 4.93 -19.27
C ASP A 19 -11.88 5.70 -20.61
N ASP A 20 -11.15 6.81 -20.74
CA ASP A 20 -10.74 7.34 -22.05
C ASP A 20 -9.23 7.06 -22.21
N LYS A 21 -8.88 5.79 -22.47
CA LYS A 21 -7.56 5.50 -23.02
C LYS A 21 -7.38 6.30 -24.31
N ALA A 22 -6.34 7.14 -24.32
CA ALA A 22 -5.69 7.74 -25.49
C ALA A 22 -6.32 9.01 -26.12
N ARG A 23 -6.31 10.13 -25.40
CA ARG A 23 -6.10 11.45 -26.03
C ARG A 23 -4.74 12.00 -25.62
N LYS A 24 -3.69 11.53 -26.28
CA LYS A 24 -2.35 12.14 -26.19
C LYS A 24 -2.51 13.59 -26.71
N ALA A 25 -2.16 14.59 -25.90
CA ALA A 25 -2.17 15.98 -26.35
C ALA A 25 -1.30 16.11 -27.62
N PRO A 26 -1.67 16.94 -28.60
CA PRO A 26 -0.87 17.08 -29.81
C PRO A 26 0.51 17.62 -29.43
N THR A 27 1.52 16.81 -29.68
CA THR A 27 2.92 17.15 -29.42
C THR A 27 3.43 18.11 -30.51
N LEU A 28 4.42 18.93 -30.17
CA LEU A 28 4.97 19.94 -31.09
C LEU A 28 5.57 19.31 -32.36
N ALA A 29 6.14 18.11 -32.28
CA ALA A 29 6.67 17.41 -33.46
C ALA A 29 5.53 16.94 -34.38
N GLY A 30 4.38 16.51 -33.81
CA GLY A 30 3.16 16.20 -34.57
C GLY A 30 2.56 17.42 -35.28
N LEU A 31 2.74 18.63 -34.75
CA LEU A 31 2.30 19.87 -35.40
C LEU A 31 3.23 20.30 -36.56
N ILE A 32 4.52 19.99 -36.46
CA ILE A 32 5.56 20.39 -37.44
C ILE A 32 5.85 19.27 -38.46
N GLY A 33 5.19 18.10 -38.33
CA GLY A 33 5.36 16.96 -39.23
C GLY A 33 6.70 16.25 -39.08
N GLN A 34 7.34 16.36 -37.91
CA GLN A 34 8.59 15.68 -37.59
C GLN A 34 8.31 14.44 -36.74
N GLU A 35 9.08 13.37 -36.98
CA GLU A 35 9.04 12.17 -36.13
C GLU A 35 9.53 12.53 -34.72
N GLU A 36 8.75 12.12 -33.72
CA GLU A 36 9.10 12.27 -32.31
C GLU A 36 10.44 11.53 -32.06
N PRO A 37 11.45 12.19 -31.47
CA PRO A 37 12.67 11.51 -31.10
C PRO A 37 12.35 10.47 -30.03
N GLN A 38 12.55 9.19 -30.35
CA GLN A 38 12.49 8.12 -29.35
C GLN A 38 13.53 8.41 -28.26
N GLU A 39 13.07 8.66 -27.05
CA GLU A 39 13.94 8.98 -25.92
C GLU A 39 14.90 7.81 -25.68
N GLU A 40 16.20 8.09 -25.59
CA GLU A 40 17.25 7.06 -25.54
C GLU A 40 17.08 6.07 -24.37
N TRP A 41 16.42 6.48 -23.30
CA TRP A 41 16.16 5.61 -22.15
C TRP A 41 15.20 4.46 -22.48
N GLU A 42 14.24 4.63 -23.41
CA GLU A 42 13.33 3.56 -23.84
C GLU A 42 14.09 2.42 -24.54
N LYS A 43 15.18 2.76 -25.24
CA LYS A 43 16.05 1.77 -25.91
C LYS A 43 16.91 0.98 -24.94
N ASN A 44 17.28 1.59 -23.80
CA ASN A 44 18.14 1.01 -22.77
C ASN A 44 17.35 0.25 -21.69
N TRP A 45 16.07 0.56 -21.51
CA TRP A 45 15.19 -0.12 -20.55
C TRP A 45 14.52 -1.34 -21.20
N LYS A 46 15.28 -2.40 -21.46
CA LYS A 46 14.77 -3.67 -21.99
C LYS A 46 14.87 -4.77 -20.94
N GLY A 47 13.75 -5.41 -20.62
CA GLY A 47 13.73 -6.58 -19.74
C GLY A 47 13.70 -6.28 -18.24
N MET A 48 13.25 -5.10 -17.82
CA MET A 48 12.91 -4.86 -16.41
C MET A 48 11.73 -5.78 -16.05
N PRO A 49 11.91 -6.77 -15.15
CA PRO A 49 10.81 -7.61 -14.73
C PRO A 49 9.74 -6.74 -14.06
N GLU A 50 8.49 -7.10 -14.26
CA GLU A 50 7.39 -6.51 -13.51
C GLU A 50 7.54 -6.92 -12.04
N PHE A 51 7.41 -5.95 -11.13
CA PHE A 51 7.51 -6.20 -9.71
C PHE A 51 6.23 -6.92 -9.24
N ASP A 52 6.33 -8.23 -8.99
CA ASP A 52 5.24 -9.01 -8.41
C ASP A 52 5.44 -9.11 -6.89
N GLN A 53 4.55 -8.46 -6.15
CA GLN A 53 4.47 -8.59 -4.70
C GLN A 53 3.25 -9.44 -4.34
N GLU A 54 3.51 -10.69 -4.00
CA GLU A 54 2.47 -11.62 -3.59
C GLU A 54 1.70 -11.07 -2.38
N ASN A 55 0.38 -10.94 -2.52
CA ASN A 55 -0.47 -10.43 -1.45
C ASN A 55 -0.44 -11.41 -0.27
N ASN A 56 0.08 -10.96 0.87
CA ASN A 56 0.02 -11.71 2.14
C ASN A 56 -1.02 -11.08 3.09
N PRO A 57 -2.33 -11.26 2.84
CA PRO A 57 -3.36 -10.71 3.69
C PRO A 57 -3.40 -11.43 5.05
N ALA A 58 -3.72 -10.69 6.10
CA ALA A 58 -3.99 -11.29 7.41
C ALA A 58 -5.20 -12.23 7.31
N PHE A 59 -5.12 -13.42 7.93
CA PHE A 59 -6.22 -14.38 7.97
C PHE A 59 -7.51 -13.79 8.56
N LYS A 60 -7.39 -13.00 9.63
CA LYS A 60 -8.52 -12.30 10.26
C LYS A 60 -8.03 -11.07 11.01
N LYS A 61 -8.81 -9.98 10.96
CA LYS A 61 -8.59 -8.77 11.76
C LYS A 61 -9.71 -8.61 12.78
N LEU A 62 -9.35 -8.26 14.01
CA LEU A 62 -10.26 -7.99 15.11
C LEU A 62 -9.96 -6.59 15.67
N ILE A 63 -11.00 -5.85 16.05
CA ILE A 63 -10.88 -4.57 16.75
C ILE A 63 -11.21 -4.83 18.22
N VAL A 64 -10.26 -4.57 19.11
CA VAL A 64 -10.42 -4.76 20.55
C VAL A 64 -10.48 -3.39 21.22
N THR A 65 -11.56 -3.13 21.94
CA THR A 65 -11.75 -1.91 22.74
C THR A 65 -11.55 -2.24 24.21
N PHE A 66 -10.73 -1.46 24.91
CA PHE A 66 -10.46 -1.63 26.34
C PHE A 66 -11.21 -0.59 27.17
N ALA A 67 -11.62 -0.94 28.39
CA ALA A 67 -12.32 -0.04 29.30
C ALA A 67 -11.34 0.80 30.13
N SER A 68 -10.28 0.17 30.65
CA SER A 68 -9.22 0.82 31.43
C SER A 68 -7.85 0.68 30.75
N LYS A 69 -6.89 1.51 31.19
CA LYS A 69 -5.48 1.36 30.84
C LYS A 69 -4.88 0.09 31.47
N GLU A 70 -5.35 -0.30 32.64
CA GLU A 70 -4.90 -1.52 33.33
C GLU A 70 -5.21 -2.77 32.50
N ASP A 71 -6.42 -2.85 31.92
CA ASP A 71 -6.81 -3.95 31.03
C ASP A 71 -5.93 -4.02 29.77
N TYR A 72 -5.51 -2.86 29.26
CA TYR A 72 -4.60 -2.78 28.11
C TYR A 72 -3.21 -3.29 28.46
N ASP A 73 -2.67 -2.91 29.62
CA ASP A 73 -1.37 -3.36 30.11
C ASP A 73 -1.37 -4.86 30.44
N ASP A 74 -2.48 -5.40 30.96
CA ASP A 74 -2.63 -6.83 31.23
C ASP A 74 -2.79 -7.64 29.94
N PHE A 75 -3.50 -7.11 28.94
CA PHE A 75 -3.57 -7.72 27.61
C PHE A 75 -2.19 -7.76 26.92
N ALA A 76 -1.39 -6.71 27.08
CA ALA A 76 -0.02 -6.68 26.56
C ALA A 76 0.85 -7.81 27.14
N LYS A 77 0.73 -8.07 28.46
CA LYS A 77 1.42 -9.17 29.14
C LYS A 77 0.92 -10.54 28.66
N LEU A 78 -0.39 -10.68 28.45
CA LEU A 78 -1.01 -11.95 28.06
C LEU A 78 -0.58 -12.40 26.66
N ILE A 79 -0.39 -11.45 25.75
CA ILE A 79 0.10 -11.71 24.38
C ILE A 79 1.64 -11.82 24.33
N ASP A 80 2.33 -11.48 25.43
CA ASP A 80 3.79 -11.39 25.52
C ASP A 80 4.40 -10.50 24.43
N GLN A 81 3.73 -9.37 24.16
CA GLN A 81 4.19 -8.39 23.20
C GLN A 81 4.11 -6.98 23.78
N PRO A 82 5.14 -6.13 23.57
CA PRO A 82 5.13 -4.77 24.07
C PRO A 82 4.12 -3.93 23.28
N LEU A 83 3.03 -3.55 23.92
CA LEU A 83 2.04 -2.63 23.40
C LEU A 83 2.29 -1.23 23.95
N THR A 84 2.65 -0.30 23.06
CA THR A 84 2.82 1.13 23.40
C THR A 84 1.52 1.90 23.14
N PRO A 85 1.27 3.05 23.80
CA PRO A 85 0.06 3.85 23.57
C PRO A 85 -0.10 4.37 22.12
N LYS A 86 0.97 4.33 21.30
CA LYS A 86 0.93 4.70 19.87
C LYS A 86 0.64 3.51 18.94
N THR A 87 0.58 2.30 19.48
CA THR A 87 0.42 1.06 18.71
C THR A 87 -1.02 0.93 18.24
N LYS A 88 -1.24 0.97 16.92
CA LYS A 88 -2.58 0.87 16.32
C LYS A 88 -2.98 -0.56 15.96
N SER A 89 -2.00 -1.40 15.62
CA SER A 89 -2.21 -2.80 15.25
C SER A 89 -0.95 -3.60 15.52
N ILE A 90 -1.12 -4.90 15.76
CA ILE A 90 -0.04 -5.87 15.90
C ILE A 90 -0.35 -7.12 15.09
N TRP A 91 0.70 -7.83 14.70
CA TRP A 91 0.59 -9.17 14.16
C TRP A 91 0.85 -10.18 15.27
N HIS A 92 -0.02 -11.18 15.37
CA HIS A 92 0.13 -12.28 16.30
C HIS A 92 0.08 -13.61 15.53
N PRO A 93 1.08 -14.51 15.70
CA PRO A 93 2.28 -14.36 16.53
C PRO A 93 3.24 -13.27 16.01
N LYS A 94 4.19 -12.83 16.85
CA LYS A 94 5.15 -11.77 16.49
C LYS A 94 5.96 -12.26 15.27
N PRO A 95 5.95 -11.53 14.15
CA PRO A 95 6.74 -11.93 12.99
C PRO A 95 8.23 -11.80 13.34
N ASP A 96 9.00 -12.81 12.98
CA ASP A 96 10.45 -12.76 13.12
C ASP A 96 11.02 -11.76 12.12
N ARG A 97 11.70 -10.74 12.62
CA ARG A 97 12.31 -9.70 11.78
C ARG A 97 13.79 -9.99 11.68
N VAL A 98 14.22 -10.46 10.52
CA VAL A 98 15.64 -10.57 10.21
C VAL A 98 16.24 -9.16 10.27
N PRO A 99 17.24 -8.91 11.12
CA PRO A 99 17.78 -7.57 11.22
C PRO A 99 18.57 -7.22 9.96
N ASN A 100 18.32 -6.02 9.43
CA ASN A 100 18.88 -5.58 8.14
C ASN A 100 20.41 -5.66 8.03
N PHE A 101 21.13 -5.61 9.16
CA PHE A 101 22.60 -5.72 9.14
C PHE A 101 23.10 -7.11 8.73
N MET A 102 22.30 -8.16 8.95
CA MET A 102 22.67 -9.55 8.63
C MET A 102 22.65 -9.84 7.13
N MET A 103 21.96 -9.01 6.35
CA MET A 103 21.78 -9.15 4.90
C MET A 103 22.63 -8.16 4.09
N ARG A 104 23.57 -7.46 4.74
CA ARG A 104 24.47 -6.53 4.04
C ARG A 104 25.54 -7.32 3.29
N TRP A 105 25.81 -6.90 2.07
CA TRP A 105 26.97 -7.41 1.32
C TRP A 105 28.25 -6.94 2.02
N ILE A 106 29.16 -7.88 2.25
CA ILE A 106 30.48 -7.65 2.81
C ILE A 106 31.45 -8.06 1.70
N GLU A 107 32.36 -7.17 1.32
CA GLU A 107 33.51 -7.56 0.49
C GLU A 107 34.36 -8.50 1.33
N ASP A 108 34.44 -9.77 0.94
CA ASP A 108 35.48 -10.66 1.45
C ASP A 108 36.82 -10.07 1.03
N GLY A 109 37.52 -9.45 1.99
CA GLY A 109 38.79 -8.78 1.73
C GLY A 109 39.84 -9.76 1.23
N GLU A 110 40.42 -9.45 0.06
CA GLU A 110 41.71 -9.99 -0.39
C GLU A 110 42.87 -9.44 0.46
#